data_AF-A0AAX3BA46-F1
#
_entry.id   AF-A0AAX3BA46-F1
#
_cell.length_a   1.000
_cell.length_b   1.000
_cell.length_c   1.000
_cell.angle_alpha   90.00
_cell.angle_beta   90.00
_cell.angle_gamma   90.00
#
_symmetry.space_group_name_H-M   'P 1'
#
loop_
_entity.id
_entity.type
_entity.pdbx_description
1 polymer ?
#
loop_
_entity_poly.entity_id
_entity_poly.type
_entity_poly.pdbx_seq_one_letter_code
_entity_poly.pdbx_strand_id
1 'polypeptide(L)'
;MFSTFHGIEVGKKGLMANNAAIQTIGHNLANIETEGYSRQRVHLKTFIPIYEPSANRVETPGQIGTGVVVEDIQRIRDQMIDDRIYFEKAGMGNAEMREQFLHQIEMILNEPDRPNIRTVMDDFWESVQKLAANPTERAAREELIQRTNTLTDTFRHTHTSLHDLRVRANALIEQRINEVNQIGAEIASLNVQIVKSEAMGDNPNDLYDRRDLLIEKLSKIMTIKVERNNKHEYLVYIGAENFVQGGLVNPISGVGNTENEGFVDVRWADGRLVNLGNGELSGLLIARDIDIKNAMENINTLAINLMDSVNEVHRDGFGLNLTTNLPFFKELPLSPYANGDYDFNKDGNIDGVAIFRVTGREKLTPETTIGSAGILNFGPNYPNGPDILVTYNPNDTIKDVIDRINKSDAGVVAYLNHKGQLGFRARFPLSNEHPEFVIRHLEDSGNLLIGIAGLLVQSGPEGAFDYQNPGGIVALNVPREQIGFTPKENPAFWMAINEQLVYNPDNIAAAGGIDMDGDGSPDRVTGLGDNRIALAIAELRHKPVMIERQSTFNDYVKSIIGDFGTRSESARISKEKNEAVVTSLTNLREQISGVNVDEELSKLLMFQHGYNASARMVTTVDRMIETILRMGA
;
A
#
# COMPACT_ATOMS: atom_id res chain seq x y z
N MET A 1 -1.75 -80.45 13.43
CA MET A 1 -0.92 -80.49 12.20
C MET A 1 -0.86 -79.08 11.63
N PHE A 2 0.33 -78.60 11.31
CA PHE A 2 0.47 -77.37 10.51
C PHE A 2 -0.17 -77.61 9.15
N SER A 3 -0.98 -76.67 8.66
CA SER A 3 -1.47 -76.73 7.29
C SER A 3 -0.28 -76.66 6.33
N THR A 4 -0.17 -77.60 5.40
CA THR A 4 0.82 -77.58 4.31
C THR A 4 0.71 -76.31 3.45
N PHE A 5 -0.43 -75.62 3.47
CA PHE A 5 -0.67 -74.36 2.77
C PHE A 5 -0.17 -73.11 3.52
N HIS A 6 0.26 -73.24 4.78
CA HIS A 6 0.72 -72.10 5.57
C HIS A 6 1.94 -71.42 4.94
N GLY A 7 2.92 -72.19 4.44
CA GLY A 7 4.09 -71.64 3.75
C GLY A 7 3.76 -70.91 2.45
N ILE A 8 2.75 -71.38 1.71
CA ILE A 8 2.26 -70.73 0.48
C ILE A 8 1.59 -69.40 0.81
N GLU A 9 0.74 -69.35 1.84
CA GLU A 9 0.06 -68.11 2.24
C GLU A 9 1.05 -67.06 2.76
N VAL A 10 2.07 -67.47 3.53
CA VAL A 10 3.15 -66.55 3.96
C VAL A 10 3.94 -66.03 2.75
N GLY A 11 4.30 -66.89 1.80
CA GLY A 11 5.01 -66.52 0.58
C GLY A 11 4.18 -65.61 -0.34
N LYS A 12 2.89 -65.88 -0.51
CA LYS A 12 1.94 -65.04 -1.28
C LYS A 12 1.81 -63.65 -0.69
N LYS A 13 1.64 -63.54 0.64
CA LYS A 13 1.56 -62.25 1.33
C LYS A 13 2.86 -61.46 1.22
N GLY A 14 4.01 -62.14 1.34
CA GLY A 14 5.33 -61.55 1.09
C GLY A 14 5.47 -61.04 -0.35
N LEU A 15 5.02 -61.79 -1.36
CA LEU A 15 5.03 -61.35 -2.76
C LEU A 15 4.20 -60.08 -2.96
N MET A 16 2.96 -60.06 -2.45
CA MET A 16 2.06 -58.91 -2.59
C MET A 16 2.62 -57.66 -1.90
N ALA A 17 3.17 -57.81 -0.69
CA ALA A 17 3.79 -56.70 0.05
C ALA A 17 5.02 -56.12 -0.67
N ASN A 18 5.92 -56.96 -1.14
CA ASN A 18 7.10 -56.52 -1.90
C ASN A 18 6.71 -55.86 -3.23
N ASN A 19 5.70 -56.40 -3.94
CA ASN A 19 5.22 -55.82 -5.19
C ASN A 19 4.62 -54.41 -4.99
N ALA A 20 3.82 -54.22 -3.94
CA ALA A 20 3.28 -52.91 -3.59
C ALA A 20 4.39 -51.89 -3.30
N ALA A 21 5.45 -52.30 -2.60
CA ALA A 21 6.61 -51.47 -2.35
C ALA A 21 7.37 -51.10 -3.64
N ILE A 22 7.57 -52.06 -4.55
CA ILE A 22 8.19 -51.82 -5.88
C ILE A 22 7.37 -50.79 -6.67
N GLN A 23 6.04 -50.94 -6.72
CA GLN A 23 5.16 -50.01 -7.43
C GLN A 23 5.19 -48.60 -6.82
N THR A 24 5.19 -48.49 -5.48
CA THR A 24 5.26 -47.20 -4.77
C THR A 24 6.58 -46.49 -5.06
N ILE A 25 7.69 -47.21 -5.09
CA ILE A 25 9.00 -46.66 -5.43
C ILE A 25 9.03 -46.20 -6.89
N GLY A 26 8.48 -47.00 -7.82
CA GLY A 26 8.33 -46.59 -9.21
C GLY A 26 7.48 -45.32 -9.36
N HIS A 27 6.43 -45.19 -8.57
CA HIS A 27 5.59 -43.98 -8.51
C HIS A 27 6.37 -42.77 -7.98
N ASN A 28 7.15 -42.92 -6.91
CA ASN A 28 8.01 -41.87 -6.39
C ASN A 28 9.02 -41.38 -7.43
N LEU A 29 9.70 -42.32 -8.10
CA LEU A 29 10.73 -41.98 -9.09
C LEU A 29 10.13 -41.30 -10.33
N ALA A 30 8.93 -41.71 -10.75
CA ALA A 30 8.23 -41.09 -11.89
C ALA A 30 7.76 -39.67 -11.60
N ASN A 31 7.46 -39.34 -10.33
CA ASN A 31 6.94 -38.04 -9.92
C ASN A 31 7.98 -37.12 -9.24
N ILE A 32 9.28 -37.45 -9.33
CA ILE A 32 10.33 -36.65 -8.68
C ILE A 32 10.34 -35.17 -9.11
N GLU A 33 10.04 -34.89 -10.37
CA GLU A 33 9.95 -33.52 -10.92
C GLU A 33 8.54 -32.91 -10.82
N THR A 34 7.58 -33.62 -10.23
CA THR A 34 6.20 -33.11 -10.12
C THR A 34 6.10 -32.15 -8.95
N GLU A 35 5.74 -30.89 -9.24
CA GLU A 35 5.58 -29.86 -8.22
C GLU A 35 4.57 -30.27 -7.14
N GLY A 36 4.96 -30.12 -5.88
CA GLY A 36 4.12 -30.45 -4.73
C GLY A 36 4.01 -31.94 -4.41
N TYR A 37 4.65 -32.84 -5.17
CA TYR A 37 4.67 -34.27 -4.89
C TYR A 37 5.41 -34.59 -3.59
N SER A 38 4.81 -35.45 -2.77
CA SER A 38 5.42 -35.96 -1.54
C SER A 38 5.78 -37.43 -1.68
N ARG A 39 6.97 -37.80 -1.20
CA ARG A 39 7.43 -39.19 -1.19
C ARG A 39 6.44 -40.07 -0.42
N GLN A 40 6.05 -41.17 -1.04
CA GLN A 40 5.14 -42.16 -0.45
C GLN A 40 5.92 -43.36 0.09
N ARG A 41 5.44 -43.91 1.21
CA ARG A 41 6.03 -45.08 1.86
C ARG A 41 4.95 -46.10 2.20
N VAL A 42 5.25 -47.36 1.88
CA VAL A 42 4.42 -48.51 2.26
C VAL A 42 4.64 -48.84 3.74
N HIS A 43 3.58 -48.85 4.54
CA HIS A 43 3.62 -49.33 5.91
C HIS A 43 3.29 -50.83 5.94
N LEU A 44 4.25 -51.62 6.42
CA LEU A 44 4.12 -53.07 6.50
C LEU A 44 3.82 -53.50 7.93
N LYS A 45 2.80 -54.34 8.10
CA LYS A 45 2.38 -54.87 9.40
C LYS A 45 2.37 -56.38 9.40
N THR A 46 2.69 -56.99 10.54
CA THR A 46 2.56 -58.44 10.72
C THR A 46 1.09 -58.85 10.64
N PHE A 47 0.81 -59.93 9.90
CA PHE A 47 -0.54 -60.48 9.86
C PHE A 47 -0.89 -61.20 11.16
N ILE A 48 -2.18 -61.35 11.44
CA ILE A 48 -2.71 -61.96 12.67
C ILE A 48 -2.09 -63.36 12.85
N PRO A 49 -1.36 -63.61 13.96
CA PRO A 49 -0.73 -64.91 14.20
C PRO A 49 -1.78 -66.00 14.44
N ILE A 50 -1.37 -67.27 14.27
CA ILE A 50 -2.30 -68.43 14.32
C ILE A 50 -3.04 -68.57 15.66
N TYR A 51 -2.56 -67.95 16.74
CA TYR A 51 -3.17 -68.03 18.06
C TYR A 51 -3.48 -66.65 18.64
N GLU A 52 -4.72 -66.47 19.10
CA GLU A 52 -5.14 -65.34 19.94
C GLU A 52 -4.82 -65.67 21.43
N PRO A 53 -4.28 -64.73 22.23
CA PRO A 53 -4.00 -65.00 23.65
C PRO A 53 -5.31 -65.13 24.43
N SER A 54 -5.79 -66.36 24.66
CA SER A 54 -6.97 -66.63 25.50
C SER A 54 -6.65 -67.59 26.65
N ALA A 55 -7.39 -67.48 27.76
CA ALA A 55 -7.17 -68.23 29.00
C ALA A 55 -7.36 -69.75 28.85
N ASN A 56 -8.01 -70.23 27.78
CA ASN A 56 -8.28 -71.65 27.54
C ASN A 56 -7.29 -72.32 26.56
N ARG A 57 -6.09 -71.76 26.38
CA ARG A 57 -5.11 -72.28 25.39
C ARG A 57 -4.38 -73.54 25.87
N VAL A 58 -4.02 -74.39 24.90
CA VAL A 58 -3.09 -75.52 25.09
C VAL A 58 -1.66 -74.95 25.22
N GLU A 59 -0.89 -75.38 26.23
CA GLU A 59 0.50 -74.97 26.48
C GLU A 59 1.46 -75.46 25.39
N THR A 60 1.55 -74.72 24.28
CA THR A 60 2.61 -74.89 23.27
C THR A 60 3.43 -73.61 23.14
N PRO A 61 4.78 -73.68 23.03
CA PRO A 61 5.63 -72.51 22.84
C PRO A 61 5.44 -71.86 21.46
N GLY A 62 5.41 -70.52 21.43
CA GLY A 62 5.60 -69.71 20.21
C GLY A 62 4.33 -69.12 19.58
N GLN A 63 4.30 -67.79 19.42
CA GLN A 63 3.34 -67.10 18.57
C GLN A 63 3.85 -67.20 17.12
N ILE A 64 3.21 -68.02 16.28
CA ILE A 64 3.65 -68.24 14.90
C ILE A 64 3.10 -67.12 14.02
N GLY A 65 3.99 -66.30 13.46
CA GLY A 65 3.67 -65.24 12.51
C GLY A 65 3.18 -65.80 11.18
N THR A 66 2.19 -65.14 10.58
CA THR A 66 1.47 -65.57 9.36
C THR A 66 1.81 -64.70 8.15
N GLY A 67 2.99 -64.08 8.17
CA GLY A 67 3.49 -63.20 7.12
C GLY A 67 3.26 -61.72 7.39
N VAL A 68 3.34 -60.93 6.32
CA VAL A 68 3.25 -59.46 6.34
C VAL A 68 2.16 -59.01 5.38
N VAL A 69 1.45 -57.94 5.72
CA VAL A 69 0.49 -57.28 4.83
C VAL A 69 0.80 -55.80 4.75
N VAL A 70 0.38 -55.18 3.64
CA VAL A 70 0.37 -53.72 3.51
C VAL A 70 -0.78 -53.20 4.39
N GLU A 71 -0.45 -52.35 5.35
CA GLU A 71 -1.46 -51.66 6.15
C GLU A 71 -2.01 -50.47 5.38
N ASP A 72 -1.12 -49.60 4.89
CA ASP A 72 -1.44 -48.47 4.03
C ASP A 72 -0.19 -47.99 3.27
N ILE A 73 -0.41 -47.04 2.35
CA ILE A 73 0.63 -46.26 1.68
C ILE A 73 0.43 -44.82 2.14
N GLN A 74 1.38 -44.27 2.89
CA GLN A 74 1.30 -42.92 3.44
C GLN A 74 2.33 -42.01 2.79
N ARG A 75 1.94 -40.77 2.52
CA ARG A 75 2.91 -39.70 2.24
C ARG A 75 3.75 -39.33 3.46
N ILE A 76 5.01 -39.01 3.23
CA ILE A 76 5.92 -38.47 4.25
C ILE A 76 5.84 -36.96 4.18
N ARG A 77 5.39 -36.31 5.25
CA ARG A 77 5.25 -34.85 5.31
C ARG A 77 5.26 -34.35 6.75
N ASP A 78 5.81 -33.16 6.96
CA ASP A 78 5.80 -32.47 8.25
C ASP A 78 4.90 -31.23 8.17
N GLN A 79 3.76 -31.29 8.86
CA GLN A 79 2.75 -30.25 8.82
C GLN A 79 3.20 -28.95 9.48
N MET A 80 4.09 -29.00 10.48
CA MET A 80 4.58 -27.79 11.15
C MET A 80 5.47 -26.98 10.22
N ILE A 81 6.27 -27.66 9.38
CA ILE A 81 7.08 -27.01 8.36
C ILE A 81 6.19 -26.37 7.30
N ASP A 82 5.17 -27.07 6.82
CA ASP A 82 4.22 -26.52 5.84
C ASP A 82 3.52 -25.27 6.35
N ASP A 83 2.98 -25.32 7.58
CA ASP A 83 2.29 -24.18 8.18
C ASP A 83 3.23 -22.98 8.34
N ARG A 84 4.52 -23.22 8.60
CA ARG A 84 5.53 -22.15 8.61
C ARG A 84 5.82 -21.62 7.20
N ILE A 85 5.93 -22.49 6.19
CA ILE A 85 6.10 -22.07 4.79
C ILE A 85 4.94 -21.17 4.37
N TYR A 86 3.70 -21.54 4.68
CA TYR A 86 2.51 -20.75 4.34
C TYR A 86 2.56 -19.35 4.95
N PHE A 87 2.96 -19.26 6.23
CA PHE A 87 3.09 -17.97 6.91
C PHE A 87 4.17 -17.08 6.28
N GLU A 88 5.35 -17.63 5.99
CA GLU A 88 6.47 -16.87 5.41
C GLU A 88 6.21 -16.48 3.95
N LYS A 89 5.50 -17.33 3.18
CA LYS A 89 5.06 -17.01 1.81
C LYS A 89 4.09 -15.83 1.76
N ALA A 90 3.17 -15.71 2.73
CA ALA A 90 2.28 -14.55 2.83
C ALA A 90 3.09 -13.26 3.05
N GLY A 91 4.05 -13.29 3.97
CA GLY A 91 4.96 -12.17 4.20
C GLY A 91 5.76 -11.80 2.94
N MET A 92 6.28 -12.80 2.22
CA MET A 92 7.02 -12.62 0.98
C MET A 92 6.15 -11.97 -0.12
N GLY A 93 4.92 -12.46 -0.31
CA GLY A 93 3.98 -11.91 -1.31
C GLY A 93 3.60 -10.45 -1.03
N ASN A 94 3.44 -10.07 0.24
CA ASN A 94 3.20 -8.67 0.62
C ASN A 94 4.38 -7.77 0.21
N ALA A 95 5.59 -8.16 0.63
CA ALA A 95 6.80 -7.38 0.38
C ALA A 95 7.12 -7.29 -1.12
N GLU A 96 6.89 -8.37 -1.87
CA GLU A 96 7.07 -8.41 -3.33
C GLU A 96 6.15 -7.41 -4.04
N MET A 97 4.85 -7.40 -3.73
CA MET A 97 3.93 -6.44 -4.37
C MET A 97 4.28 -5.00 -3.99
N ARG A 98 4.60 -4.73 -2.73
CA ARG A 98 4.97 -3.37 -2.30
C ARG A 98 6.24 -2.87 -2.98
N GLU A 99 7.28 -3.70 -3.05
CA GLU A 99 8.53 -3.35 -3.73
C GLU A 99 8.30 -3.02 -5.21
N GLN A 100 7.54 -3.85 -5.93
CA GLN A 100 7.24 -3.62 -7.35
C GLN A 100 6.53 -2.28 -7.61
N PHE A 101 5.59 -1.90 -6.75
CA PHE A 101 4.85 -0.65 -6.88
C PHE A 101 5.64 0.57 -6.41
N LEU A 102 6.40 0.46 -5.33
CA LEU A 102 7.29 1.52 -4.85
C LEU A 102 8.38 1.83 -5.87
N HIS A 103 8.99 0.80 -6.47
CA HIS A 103 9.96 0.97 -7.56
C HIS A 103 9.32 1.65 -8.79
N GLN A 104 8.06 1.33 -9.13
CA GLN A 104 7.34 2.02 -10.21
C GLN A 104 7.07 3.50 -9.89
N ILE A 105 6.77 3.84 -8.63
CA ILE A 105 6.67 5.24 -8.20
C ILE A 105 8.00 5.96 -8.40
N GLU A 106 9.13 5.35 -8.00
CA GLU A 106 10.47 5.93 -8.19
C GLU A 106 10.78 6.19 -9.68
N MET A 107 10.48 5.22 -10.55
CA MET A 107 10.67 5.38 -11.99
C MET A 107 9.82 6.52 -12.57
N ILE A 108 8.59 6.71 -12.09
CA ILE A 108 7.71 7.81 -12.51
C ILE A 108 8.26 9.17 -12.03
N LEU A 109 8.79 9.23 -10.81
CA LEU A 109 9.36 10.47 -10.24
C LEU A 109 10.71 10.85 -10.86
N ASN A 110 11.47 9.87 -11.34
CA ASN A 110 12.79 10.05 -11.92
C ASN A 110 12.90 9.42 -13.32
N GLU A 111 11.96 9.76 -14.20
CA GLU A 111 11.89 9.22 -15.56
C GLU A 111 13.16 9.60 -16.37
N PRO A 112 13.94 8.64 -16.91
CA PRO A 112 15.21 8.94 -17.58
C PRO A 112 15.03 9.66 -18.92
N ASP A 113 13.97 9.32 -19.66
CA ASP A 113 13.75 9.74 -21.05
C ASP A 113 12.91 11.02 -21.16
N ARG A 114 12.48 11.59 -20.03
CA ARG A 114 11.66 12.81 -19.97
C ARG A 114 12.20 13.81 -18.95
N PRO A 115 11.97 15.12 -19.14
CA PRO A 115 12.25 16.10 -18.10
C PRO A 115 11.46 15.78 -16.82
N ASN A 116 12.18 15.46 -15.74
CA ASN A 116 11.58 15.27 -14.42
C ASN A 116 11.27 16.62 -13.76
N ILE A 117 10.43 16.60 -12.72
CA ILE A 117 9.95 17.80 -12.00
C ILE A 117 11.10 18.72 -11.58
N ARG A 118 12.22 18.17 -11.08
CA ARG A 118 13.38 18.98 -10.67
C ARG A 118 13.95 19.78 -11.84
N THR A 119 14.16 19.12 -12.98
CA THR A 119 14.73 19.78 -14.17
C THR A 119 13.82 20.88 -14.71
N VAL A 120 12.52 20.62 -14.85
CA VAL A 120 11.57 21.63 -15.35
C VAL A 120 11.35 22.79 -14.37
N MET A 121 11.49 22.54 -13.06
CA MET A 121 11.49 23.61 -12.07
C MET A 121 12.76 24.48 -12.17
N ASP A 122 13.93 23.86 -12.32
CA ASP A 122 15.19 24.60 -12.52
C ASP A 122 15.10 25.49 -13.78
N ASP A 123 14.56 24.97 -14.88
CA ASP A 123 14.30 25.71 -16.12
C ASP A 123 13.31 26.87 -15.93
N PHE A 124 12.23 26.66 -15.17
CA PHE A 124 11.29 27.70 -14.81
C PHE A 124 11.98 28.84 -14.06
N TRP A 125 12.74 28.53 -13.00
CA TRP A 125 13.46 29.54 -12.24
C TRP A 125 14.50 30.29 -13.09
N GLU A 126 15.21 29.60 -14.00
CA GLU A 126 16.12 30.24 -14.93
C GLU A 126 15.40 31.24 -15.84
N SER A 127 14.23 30.87 -16.38
CA SER A 127 13.43 31.78 -17.22
C SER A 127 12.90 32.99 -16.45
N VAL A 128 12.54 32.83 -15.17
CA VAL A 128 12.19 33.96 -14.29
C VAL A 128 13.40 34.87 -14.06
N GLN A 129 14.61 34.32 -13.86
CA GLN A 129 15.83 35.11 -13.73
C GLN A 129 16.17 35.88 -15.03
N LYS A 130 15.92 35.29 -16.20
CA LYS A 130 16.06 35.98 -17.49
C LYS A 130 15.08 37.13 -17.64
N LEU A 131 13.83 36.95 -17.21
CA LEU A 131 12.84 38.02 -17.15
C LEU A 131 13.26 39.13 -16.19
N ALA A 132 13.79 38.78 -15.01
CA ALA A 132 14.32 39.75 -14.06
C ALA A 132 15.50 40.55 -14.63
N ALA A 133 16.37 39.93 -15.43
CA ALA A 133 17.47 40.62 -16.10
C ALA A 133 16.98 41.54 -17.23
N ASN A 134 15.87 41.21 -17.88
CA ASN A 134 15.33 41.92 -19.05
C ASN A 134 13.81 42.17 -18.92
N PRO A 135 13.34 42.99 -17.95
CA PRO A 135 11.93 43.13 -17.62
C PRO A 135 11.08 43.77 -18.74
N THR A 136 11.72 44.51 -19.65
CA THR A 136 11.08 45.17 -20.79
C THR A 136 11.03 44.31 -22.06
N GLU A 137 11.72 43.16 -22.07
CA GLU A 137 11.81 42.30 -23.25
C GLU A 137 10.63 41.33 -23.31
N ARG A 138 9.81 41.45 -24.36
CA ARG A 138 8.70 40.53 -24.60
C ARG A 138 9.18 39.10 -24.86
N ALA A 139 10.33 38.92 -25.50
CA ALA A 139 10.91 37.60 -25.75
C ALA A 139 11.18 36.82 -24.46
N ALA A 140 11.62 37.49 -23.38
CA ALA A 140 11.85 36.85 -22.08
C ALA A 140 10.53 36.35 -21.45
N ARG A 141 9.43 37.07 -21.69
CA ARG A 141 8.07 36.70 -21.23
C ARG A 141 7.54 35.49 -22.01
N GLU A 142 7.77 35.46 -23.31
CA GLU A 142 7.42 34.33 -24.17
C GLU A 142 8.21 33.06 -23.80
N GLU A 143 9.50 33.19 -23.49
CA GLU A 143 10.32 32.08 -22.98
C GLU A 143 9.78 31.56 -21.63
N LEU A 144 9.43 32.45 -20.70
CA LEU A 144 8.85 32.07 -19.41
C LEU A 144 7.54 31.29 -19.58
N ILE A 145 6.66 31.71 -20.50
CA ILE A 145 5.43 30.96 -20.82
C ILE A 145 5.76 29.56 -21.32
N GLN A 146 6.73 29.42 -22.24
CA GLN A 146 7.12 28.11 -22.77
C GLN A 146 7.66 27.18 -21.68
N ARG A 147 8.57 27.67 -20.82
CA ARG A 147 9.10 26.87 -19.69
C ARG A 147 8.00 26.51 -18.68
N THR A 148 7.08 27.42 -18.43
CA THR A 148 5.94 27.19 -17.54
C THR A 148 4.98 26.13 -18.11
N ASN A 149 4.73 26.14 -19.43
CA ASN A 149 3.89 25.10 -20.06
C ASN A 149 4.53 23.72 -19.89
N THR A 150 5.82 23.58 -20.21
CA THR A 150 6.56 22.33 -19.98
C THR A 150 6.50 21.88 -18.52
N LEU A 151 6.67 22.81 -17.58
CA LEU A 151 6.51 22.55 -16.14
C LEU A 151 5.11 21.98 -15.83
N THR A 152 4.05 22.67 -16.26
CA THR A 152 2.66 22.24 -15.99
C THR A 152 2.32 20.90 -16.63
N ASP A 153 2.85 20.62 -17.83
CA ASP A 153 2.65 19.34 -18.52
C ASP A 153 3.37 18.20 -17.81
N THR A 154 4.58 18.44 -17.27
CA THR A 154 5.28 17.45 -16.44
C THR A 154 4.50 17.13 -15.16
N PHE A 155 3.97 18.13 -14.44
CA PHE A 155 3.13 17.88 -13.26
C PHE A 155 1.90 17.03 -13.60
N ARG A 156 1.20 17.36 -14.69
CA ARG A 156 0.03 16.60 -15.15
C ARG A 156 0.39 15.17 -15.54
N HIS A 157 1.49 14.99 -16.26
CA HIS A 157 1.99 13.67 -16.67
C HIS A 157 2.37 12.81 -15.47
N THR A 158 3.10 13.35 -14.51
CA THR A 158 3.47 12.63 -13.27
C THR A 158 2.22 12.24 -12.48
N HIS A 159 1.27 13.16 -12.28
CA HIS A 159 0.02 12.86 -11.59
C HIS A 159 -0.80 11.77 -12.30
N THR A 160 -1.00 11.90 -13.61
CA THR A 160 -1.73 10.91 -14.41
C THR A 160 -1.06 9.54 -14.35
N SER A 161 0.27 9.49 -14.43
CA SER A 161 1.03 8.24 -14.35
C SER A 161 0.88 7.53 -13.00
N LEU A 162 0.83 8.30 -11.90
CA LEU A 162 0.57 7.77 -10.55
C LEU A 162 -0.88 7.28 -10.41
N HIS A 163 -1.86 8.03 -10.93
CA HIS A 163 -3.25 7.61 -10.95
C HIS A 163 -3.42 6.30 -11.76
N ASP A 164 -2.81 6.20 -12.94
CA ASP A 164 -2.85 4.99 -13.77
C ASP A 164 -2.16 3.80 -13.08
N LEU A 165 -1.12 4.04 -12.28
CA LEU A 165 -0.52 3.03 -11.42
C LEU A 165 -1.51 2.54 -10.35
N ARG A 166 -2.30 3.45 -9.75
CA ARG A 166 -3.35 3.11 -8.78
C ARG A 166 -4.48 2.28 -9.41
N VAL A 167 -4.91 2.64 -10.62
CA VAL A 167 -5.88 1.87 -11.40
C VAL A 167 -5.36 0.46 -11.71
N ARG A 168 -4.09 0.33 -12.10
CA ARG A 168 -3.45 -0.98 -12.32
C ARG A 168 -3.40 -1.82 -11.04
N ALA A 169 -3.07 -1.22 -9.89
CA ALA A 169 -3.11 -1.91 -8.60
C ALA A 169 -4.52 -2.44 -8.30
N ASN A 170 -5.56 -1.64 -8.56
CA ASN A 170 -6.96 -2.06 -8.38
C ASN A 170 -7.33 -3.27 -9.27
N ALA A 171 -6.95 -3.24 -10.54
CA ALA A 171 -7.20 -4.35 -11.46
C ALA A 171 -6.50 -5.65 -10.99
N LEU A 172 -5.28 -5.56 -10.45
CA LEU A 172 -4.58 -6.70 -9.87
C LEU A 172 -5.26 -7.22 -8.61
N ILE A 173 -5.80 -6.34 -7.76
CA ILE A 173 -6.59 -6.76 -6.58
C ILE A 173 -7.80 -7.58 -7.01
N GLU A 174 -8.57 -7.11 -8.00
CA GLU A 174 -9.72 -7.84 -8.54
C GLU A 174 -9.30 -9.20 -9.13
N GLN A 175 -8.19 -9.24 -9.87
CA GLN A 175 -7.63 -10.49 -10.40
C GLN A 175 -7.28 -11.47 -9.26
N ARG A 176 -6.62 -11.00 -8.20
CA ARG A 176 -6.25 -11.83 -7.05
C ARG A 176 -7.45 -12.31 -6.24
N ILE A 177 -8.49 -11.49 -6.10
CA ILE A 177 -9.77 -11.93 -5.51
C ILE A 177 -10.36 -13.10 -6.30
N ASN A 178 -10.38 -12.99 -7.63
CA ASN A 178 -10.88 -14.06 -8.49
C ASN A 178 -10.04 -15.35 -8.36
N GLU A 179 -8.71 -15.21 -8.33
CA GLU A 179 -7.80 -16.33 -8.14
C GLU A 179 -7.99 -17.02 -6.78
N VAL A 180 -8.16 -16.25 -5.69
CA VAL A 180 -8.47 -16.78 -4.36
C VAL A 180 -9.74 -17.62 -4.39
N ASN A 181 -10.82 -17.11 -4.99
CA ASN A 181 -12.09 -17.82 -5.06
C ASN A 181 -12.00 -19.10 -5.93
N GLN A 182 -11.26 -19.04 -7.04
CA GLN A 182 -11.00 -20.22 -7.89
C GLN A 182 -10.23 -21.30 -7.12
N ILE A 183 -9.13 -20.92 -6.44
CA ILE A 183 -8.37 -21.84 -5.60
C ILE A 183 -9.25 -22.43 -4.49
N GLY A 184 -10.08 -21.62 -3.83
CA GLY A 184 -11.04 -22.08 -2.82
C GLY A 184 -12.01 -23.13 -3.37
N ALA A 185 -12.56 -22.91 -4.57
CA ALA A 185 -13.46 -23.86 -5.22
C ALA A 185 -12.77 -25.18 -5.59
N GLU A 186 -11.52 -25.13 -6.06
CA GLU A 186 -10.72 -26.31 -6.35
C GLU A 186 -10.40 -27.12 -5.08
N ILE A 187 -10.02 -26.44 -3.98
CA ILE A 187 -9.79 -27.07 -2.67
C ILE A 187 -11.08 -27.74 -2.17
N ALA A 188 -12.23 -27.08 -2.29
CA ALA A 188 -13.52 -27.64 -1.89
C ALA A 188 -13.88 -28.90 -2.70
N SER A 189 -13.65 -28.87 -4.02
CA SER A 189 -13.84 -30.05 -4.89
C SER A 189 -12.91 -31.20 -4.48
N LEU A 190 -11.64 -30.91 -4.20
CA LEU A 190 -10.67 -31.91 -3.73
C LEU A 190 -11.07 -32.50 -2.37
N ASN A 191 -11.57 -31.69 -1.44
CA ASN A 191 -12.05 -32.17 -0.14
C ASN A 191 -13.18 -33.19 -0.31
N VAL A 192 -14.14 -32.96 -1.22
CA VAL A 192 -15.21 -33.92 -1.51
C VAL A 192 -14.66 -35.22 -2.10
N GLN A 193 -13.70 -35.13 -3.02
CA GLN A 193 -13.07 -36.31 -3.64
C GLN A 193 -12.27 -37.13 -2.63
N ILE A 194 -11.52 -36.46 -1.76
CA ILE A 194 -10.74 -37.06 -0.67
C ILE A 194 -11.66 -37.82 0.27
N VAL A 195 -12.69 -37.17 0.81
CA VAL A 195 -13.63 -37.80 1.75
C VAL A 195 -14.32 -39.00 1.12
N LYS A 196 -14.66 -38.93 -0.18
CA LYS A 196 -15.23 -40.05 -0.92
C LYS A 196 -14.25 -41.22 -1.06
N SER A 197 -12.97 -40.95 -1.35
CA SER A 197 -11.93 -41.96 -1.47
C SER A 197 -11.62 -42.62 -0.12
N GLU A 198 -11.52 -41.83 0.95
CA GLU A 198 -11.30 -42.34 2.31
C GLU A 198 -12.48 -43.18 2.80
N ALA A 199 -13.72 -42.81 2.45
CA ALA A 199 -14.92 -43.60 2.76
C ALA A 199 -14.93 -44.96 2.05
N MET A 200 -14.20 -45.11 0.95
CA MET A 200 -13.98 -46.39 0.26
C MET A 200 -12.83 -47.22 0.88
N GLY A 201 -12.11 -46.65 1.85
CA GLY A 201 -10.96 -47.28 2.50
C GLY A 201 -9.62 -46.99 1.83
N ASP A 202 -9.59 -46.12 0.82
CA ASP A 202 -8.36 -45.73 0.11
C ASP A 202 -7.62 -44.60 0.83
N ASN A 203 -6.33 -44.45 0.55
CA ASN A 203 -5.52 -43.31 0.99
C ASN A 203 -5.10 -42.44 -0.21
N PRO A 204 -5.83 -41.37 -0.53
CA PRO A 204 -5.65 -40.61 -1.77
C PRO A 204 -4.47 -39.61 -1.69
N ASN A 205 -3.23 -40.12 -1.60
CA ASN A 205 -2.02 -39.29 -1.42
C ASN A 205 -1.88 -38.17 -2.46
N ASP A 206 -2.12 -38.46 -3.74
CA ASP A 206 -1.97 -37.47 -4.82
C ASP A 206 -3.01 -36.35 -4.72
N LEU A 207 -4.22 -36.63 -4.21
CA LEU A 207 -5.23 -35.60 -3.97
C LEU A 207 -4.82 -34.67 -2.82
N TYR A 208 -4.19 -35.22 -1.77
CA TYR A 208 -3.65 -34.39 -0.70
C TYR A 208 -2.54 -33.46 -1.19
N ASP A 209 -1.67 -33.96 -2.06
CA ASP A 209 -0.57 -33.17 -2.59
C ASP A 209 -1.07 -32.03 -3.48
N ARG A 210 -2.05 -32.30 -4.35
CA ARG A 210 -2.73 -31.24 -5.12
C ARG A 210 -3.41 -30.20 -4.23
N ARG A 211 -4.11 -30.63 -3.18
CA ARG A 211 -4.77 -29.71 -2.25
C ARG A 211 -3.75 -28.83 -1.54
N ASP A 212 -2.68 -29.41 -1.04
CA ASP A 212 -1.68 -28.67 -0.29
C ASP A 212 -0.84 -27.74 -1.18
N LEU A 213 -0.65 -28.10 -2.47
CA LEU A 213 -0.07 -27.20 -3.47
C LEU A 213 -0.96 -25.95 -3.70
N LEU A 214 -2.28 -26.15 -3.82
CA LEU A 214 -3.24 -25.05 -3.95
C LEU A 214 -3.24 -24.14 -2.72
N ILE A 215 -3.11 -24.72 -1.53
CA ILE A 215 -3.01 -23.98 -0.26
C ILE A 215 -1.71 -23.19 -0.19
N GLU A 216 -0.60 -23.76 -0.66
CA GLU A 216 0.66 -23.06 -0.76
C GLU A 216 0.57 -21.86 -1.72
N LYS A 217 -0.10 -22.03 -2.87
CA LYS A 217 -0.38 -20.92 -3.80
C LYS A 217 -1.26 -19.85 -3.15
N LEU A 218 -2.33 -20.25 -2.48
CA LEU A 218 -3.23 -19.36 -1.75
C LEU A 218 -2.50 -18.57 -0.66
N SER A 219 -1.58 -19.22 0.07
CA SER A 219 -0.78 -18.59 1.13
C SER A 219 0.13 -17.47 0.63
N LYS A 220 0.53 -17.48 -0.64
CA LYS A 220 1.29 -16.36 -1.23
C LYS A 220 0.38 -15.13 -1.41
N ILE A 221 -0.86 -15.36 -1.83
CA ILE A 221 -1.83 -14.30 -2.14
C ILE A 221 -2.37 -13.66 -0.86
N MET A 222 -2.61 -14.46 0.18
CA MET A 222 -3.14 -13.98 1.45
C MET A 222 -2.76 -14.87 2.63
N THR A 223 -2.88 -14.32 3.84
CA THR A 223 -2.66 -15.09 5.07
C THR A 223 -3.80 -16.07 5.28
N ILE A 224 -3.46 -17.34 5.39
CA ILE A 224 -4.39 -18.41 5.69
C ILE A 224 -3.94 -19.17 6.94
N LYS A 225 -4.92 -19.78 7.62
CA LYS A 225 -4.67 -20.76 8.66
C LYS A 225 -5.39 -22.04 8.28
N VAL A 226 -4.68 -23.16 8.39
CA VAL A 226 -5.23 -24.48 8.09
C VAL A 226 -5.43 -25.24 9.39
N GLU A 227 -6.60 -25.84 9.57
CA GLU A 227 -6.91 -26.69 10.72
C GLU A 227 -7.26 -28.11 10.27
N ARG A 228 -6.67 -29.08 10.97
CA ARG A 228 -6.70 -30.50 10.63
C ARG A 228 -7.16 -31.36 11.83
N ASN A 229 -8.11 -30.85 12.62
CA ASN A 229 -8.47 -31.37 13.95
C ASN A 229 -9.14 -32.76 13.93
N ASN A 230 -9.91 -33.08 12.89
CA ASN A 230 -10.52 -34.40 12.70
C ASN A 230 -10.10 -34.96 11.36
N LYS A 231 -9.92 -36.29 11.26
CA LYS A 231 -9.52 -36.98 10.02
C LYS A 231 -10.36 -36.59 8.79
N HIS A 232 -11.61 -36.17 8.99
CA HIS A 232 -12.58 -35.90 7.92
C HIS A 232 -12.92 -34.41 7.72
N GLU A 233 -12.32 -33.50 8.48
CA GLU A 233 -12.65 -32.07 8.39
C GLU A 233 -11.39 -31.24 8.20
N TYR A 234 -11.22 -30.75 6.96
CA TYR A 234 -10.15 -29.86 6.56
C TYR A 234 -10.72 -28.44 6.43
N LEU A 235 -10.27 -27.54 7.30
CA LEU A 235 -10.76 -26.17 7.39
C LEU A 235 -9.65 -25.20 6.97
N VAL A 236 -9.98 -24.30 6.07
CA VAL A 236 -9.11 -23.17 5.69
C VAL A 236 -9.76 -21.89 6.17
N TYR A 237 -9.04 -21.15 7.00
CA TYR A 237 -9.47 -19.87 7.55
C TYR A 237 -8.76 -18.72 6.88
N ILE A 238 -9.49 -17.61 6.71
CA ILE A 238 -8.94 -16.28 6.43
C ILE A 238 -9.27 -15.41 7.63
N GLY A 239 -8.24 -14.96 8.36
CA GLY A 239 -8.42 -14.31 9.65
C GLY A 239 -9.14 -15.23 10.65
N ALA A 240 -10.35 -14.87 11.05
CA ALA A 240 -11.19 -15.64 11.97
C ALA A 240 -12.33 -16.41 11.27
N GLU A 241 -12.51 -16.25 9.97
CA GLU A 241 -13.67 -16.76 9.23
C GLU A 241 -13.30 -18.02 8.42
N ASN A 242 -14.25 -18.96 8.31
CA ASN A 242 -14.10 -20.15 7.49
C ASN A 242 -14.20 -19.77 6.01
N PHE A 243 -13.10 -19.91 5.27
CA PHE A 243 -13.06 -19.71 3.83
C PHE A 243 -13.48 -20.99 3.08
N VAL A 244 -12.90 -22.13 3.47
CA VAL A 244 -13.28 -23.45 2.93
C VAL A 244 -13.61 -24.38 4.08
N GLN A 245 -14.79 -25.00 4.02
CA GLN A 245 -15.22 -26.04 4.94
C GLN A 245 -15.79 -27.21 4.16
N GLY A 246 -15.05 -28.33 4.13
CA GLY A 246 -15.42 -29.49 3.32
C GLY A 246 -15.58 -29.09 1.85
N GLY A 247 -16.78 -29.28 1.30
CA GLY A 247 -17.14 -28.93 -0.08
C GLY A 247 -17.74 -27.54 -0.27
N LEU A 248 -17.78 -26.71 0.77
CA LEU A 248 -18.34 -25.35 0.71
C LEU A 248 -17.22 -24.31 0.73
N VAL A 249 -17.43 -23.24 -0.04
CA VAL A 249 -16.56 -22.05 -0.07
C VAL A 249 -17.39 -20.85 0.33
N ASN A 250 -16.84 -20.02 1.21
CA ASN A 250 -17.34 -18.69 1.50
C ASN A 250 -16.54 -17.69 0.65
N PRO A 251 -17.07 -17.19 -0.47
CA PRO A 251 -16.28 -16.37 -1.39
C PRO A 251 -16.03 -14.96 -0.83
N ILE A 252 -14.93 -14.37 -1.26
CA ILE A 252 -14.63 -12.95 -1.08
C ILE A 252 -14.98 -12.18 -2.35
N SER A 253 -15.27 -10.88 -2.23
CA SER A 253 -15.64 -10.02 -3.35
C SER A 253 -14.97 -8.65 -3.24
N GLY A 254 -14.70 -8.04 -4.39
CA GLY A 254 -14.29 -6.64 -4.47
C GLY A 254 -15.52 -5.76 -4.54
N VAL A 255 -15.72 -4.91 -3.54
CA VAL A 255 -16.85 -3.97 -3.49
C VAL A 255 -16.30 -2.55 -3.61
N GLY A 256 -16.74 -1.81 -4.63
CA GLY A 256 -16.30 -0.43 -4.85
C GLY A 256 -16.65 0.46 -3.67
N ASN A 257 -15.67 1.25 -3.23
CA ASN A 257 -15.81 2.19 -2.13
C ASN A 257 -15.90 3.63 -2.69
N THR A 258 -17.03 4.29 -2.48
CA THR A 258 -17.26 5.67 -2.94
C THR A 258 -16.34 6.70 -2.29
N GLU A 259 -15.86 6.43 -1.08
CA GLU A 259 -14.89 7.28 -0.37
C GLU A 259 -13.46 7.10 -0.89
N ASN A 260 -13.22 6.04 -1.66
CA ASN A 260 -11.93 5.73 -2.27
C ASN A 260 -12.05 5.71 -3.81
N GLU A 261 -12.73 6.70 -4.39
CA GLU A 261 -12.85 6.90 -5.86
C GLU A 261 -13.47 5.69 -6.61
N GLY A 262 -14.20 4.82 -5.91
CA GLY A 262 -14.79 3.61 -6.47
C GLY A 262 -13.84 2.41 -6.52
N PHE A 263 -12.60 2.53 -6.04
CA PHE A 263 -11.67 1.41 -5.91
C PHE A 263 -12.20 0.35 -4.95
N VAL A 264 -11.86 -0.93 -5.20
CA VAL A 264 -12.48 -2.05 -4.50
C VAL A 264 -11.88 -2.28 -3.11
N ASP A 265 -12.75 -2.50 -2.13
CA ASP A 265 -12.40 -3.09 -0.85
C ASP A 265 -12.72 -4.59 -0.86
N VAL A 266 -11.90 -5.39 -0.16
CA VAL A 266 -12.11 -6.83 -0.08
C VAL A 266 -13.11 -7.14 1.03
N ARG A 267 -14.27 -7.67 0.66
CA ARG A 267 -15.37 -7.97 1.58
C ARG A 267 -15.88 -9.40 1.42
N TRP A 268 -16.35 -9.95 2.53
CA TRP A 268 -17.13 -11.18 2.54
C TRP A 268 -18.50 -10.96 1.87
N ALA A 269 -19.19 -12.05 1.51
CA ALA A 269 -20.52 -11.99 0.93
C ALA A 269 -21.57 -11.30 1.83
N ASP A 270 -21.34 -11.26 3.14
CA ASP A 270 -22.19 -10.56 4.13
C ASP A 270 -21.88 -9.05 4.26
N GLY A 271 -20.91 -8.54 3.50
CA GLY A 271 -20.52 -7.13 3.47
C GLY A 271 -19.45 -6.72 4.50
N ARG A 272 -19.00 -7.63 5.37
CA ARG A 272 -17.91 -7.36 6.32
C ARG A 272 -16.56 -7.29 5.62
N LEU A 273 -15.66 -6.42 6.09
CA LEU A 273 -14.29 -6.34 5.60
C LEU A 273 -13.50 -7.61 5.93
N VAL A 274 -12.71 -8.09 4.97
CA VAL A 274 -11.85 -9.26 5.15
C VAL A 274 -10.57 -8.84 5.88
N ASN A 275 -10.23 -9.54 6.96
CA ASN A 275 -8.91 -9.38 7.59
C ASN A 275 -7.87 -10.17 6.79
N LEU A 276 -7.17 -9.48 5.89
CA LEU A 276 -6.24 -10.09 4.93
C LEU A 276 -4.91 -10.53 5.55
N GLY A 277 -4.51 -9.93 6.68
CA GLY A 277 -3.16 -10.12 7.24
C GLY A 277 -2.07 -9.69 6.26
N ASN A 278 -1.10 -10.57 6.01
CA ASN A 278 -0.09 -10.47 4.96
C ASN A 278 -0.53 -11.17 3.65
N GLY A 279 0.27 -11.05 2.60
CA GLY A 279 0.02 -11.61 1.27
C GLY A 279 0.02 -10.55 0.17
N GLU A 280 0.02 -10.99 -1.08
CA GLU A 280 -0.05 -10.11 -2.26
C GLU A 280 -1.26 -9.15 -2.20
N LEU A 281 -2.45 -9.60 -1.79
CA LEU A 281 -3.64 -8.74 -1.69
C LEU A 281 -3.44 -7.58 -0.70
N SER A 282 -2.86 -7.87 0.46
CA SER A 282 -2.54 -6.86 1.47
C SER A 282 -1.46 -5.89 0.95
N GLY A 283 -0.45 -6.41 0.26
CA GLY A 283 0.61 -5.59 -0.35
C GLY A 283 0.07 -4.63 -1.41
N LEU A 284 -0.84 -5.11 -2.26
CA LEU A 284 -1.50 -4.31 -3.29
C LEU A 284 -2.39 -3.20 -2.70
N LEU A 285 -3.15 -3.49 -1.64
CA LEU A 285 -3.98 -2.47 -0.97
C LEU A 285 -3.13 -1.38 -0.33
N ILE A 286 -2.06 -1.77 0.37
CA ILE A 286 -1.12 -0.80 0.95
C ILE A 286 -0.47 0.03 -0.16
N ALA A 287 -0.04 -0.60 -1.26
CA ALA A 287 0.51 0.10 -2.40
C ALA A 287 -0.49 1.13 -2.97
N ARG A 288 -1.74 0.72 -3.20
CA ARG A 288 -2.81 1.55 -3.79
C ARG A 288 -3.22 2.71 -2.89
N ASP A 289 -3.56 2.41 -1.64
CA ASP A 289 -4.27 3.34 -0.75
C ASP A 289 -3.33 4.16 0.13
N ILE A 290 -2.09 3.69 0.32
CA ILE A 290 -1.09 4.38 1.15
C ILE A 290 0.06 4.83 0.27
N ASP A 291 0.77 3.93 -0.41
CA ASP A 291 2.04 4.28 -1.07
C ASP A 291 1.81 5.24 -2.26
N ILE A 292 0.91 4.89 -3.18
CA ILE A 292 0.59 5.70 -4.38
C ILE A 292 -0.20 6.95 -4.00
N LYS A 293 -1.20 6.84 -3.10
CA LYS A 293 -1.95 8.01 -2.63
C LYS A 293 -1.01 9.06 -2.03
N ASN A 294 -0.07 8.66 -1.17
CA ASN A 294 0.93 9.58 -0.63
C ASN A 294 1.82 10.19 -1.72
N ALA A 295 2.16 9.44 -2.77
CA ALA A 295 2.92 9.99 -3.89
C ALA A 295 2.13 11.10 -4.61
N MET A 296 0.83 10.85 -4.87
CA MET A 296 -0.06 11.84 -5.48
C MET A 296 -0.21 13.08 -4.61
N GLU A 297 -0.43 12.92 -3.30
CA GLU A 297 -0.53 14.04 -2.36
C GLU A 297 0.75 14.86 -2.28
N ASN A 298 1.91 14.21 -2.32
CA ASN A 298 3.20 14.90 -2.35
C ASN A 298 3.34 15.80 -3.59
N ILE A 299 2.92 15.31 -4.76
CA ILE A 299 2.95 16.10 -6.01
C ILE A 299 1.89 17.19 -6.01
N ASN A 300 0.70 16.93 -5.49
CA ASN A 300 -0.35 17.93 -5.30
C ASN A 300 0.10 19.06 -4.36
N THR A 301 0.74 18.69 -3.24
CA THR A 301 1.34 19.63 -2.27
C THR A 301 2.38 20.52 -2.95
N LEU A 302 3.26 19.93 -3.76
CA LEU A 302 4.26 20.69 -4.50
C LEU A 302 3.62 21.67 -5.49
N ALA A 303 2.60 21.21 -6.24
CA ALA A 303 1.89 22.03 -7.21
C ALA A 303 1.19 23.22 -6.54
N ILE A 304 0.43 23.00 -5.47
CA ILE A 304 -0.28 24.11 -4.80
C ILE A 304 0.67 25.11 -4.17
N ASN A 305 1.74 24.65 -3.50
CA ASN A 305 2.72 25.56 -2.89
C ASN A 305 3.42 26.42 -3.96
N LEU A 306 3.73 25.83 -5.12
CA LEU A 306 4.34 26.56 -6.23
C LEU A 306 3.36 27.56 -6.84
N MET A 307 2.14 27.13 -7.15
CA MET A 307 1.10 28.00 -7.72
C MET A 307 0.80 29.17 -6.80
N ASP A 308 0.49 28.90 -5.54
CA ASP A 308 0.11 29.92 -4.57
C ASP A 308 1.26 30.89 -4.29
N SER A 309 2.48 30.39 -4.04
CA SER A 309 3.61 31.28 -3.75
C SER A 309 3.98 32.18 -4.92
N VAL A 310 3.89 31.68 -6.17
CA VAL A 310 4.13 32.51 -7.35
C VAL A 310 2.98 33.47 -7.59
N ASN A 311 1.72 33.04 -7.42
CA ASN A 311 0.55 33.90 -7.56
C ASN A 311 0.56 35.04 -6.56
N GLU A 312 0.88 34.75 -5.29
CA GLU A 312 0.97 35.75 -4.22
C GLU A 312 1.96 36.87 -4.58
N VAL A 313 3.11 36.52 -5.17
CA VAL A 313 4.10 37.54 -5.60
C VAL A 313 3.70 38.23 -6.90
N HIS A 314 3.16 37.49 -7.88
CA HIS A 314 2.82 38.03 -9.20
C HIS A 314 1.66 39.03 -9.16
N ARG A 315 0.67 38.82 -8.28
CA ARG A 315 -0.49 39.71 -8.11
C ARG A 315 -0.08 41.14 -7.73
N ASP A 316 1.00 41.27 -6.98
CA ASP A 316 1.52 42.56 -6.50
C ASP A 316 2.38 43.32 -7.52
N GLY A 317 2.52 42.78 -8.74
CA GLY A 317 3.32 43.39 -9.78
C GLY A 317 2.53 43.96 -10.94
N PHE A 318 3.28 44.61 -11.83
CA PHE A 318 2.77 45.23 -13.05
C PHE A 318 3.39 44.59 -14.30
N GLY A 319 2.53 44.32 -15.27
CA GLY A 319 2.90 44.00 -16.65
C GLY A 319 3.34 45.22 -17.46
N LEU A 320 3.83 44.99 -18.67
CA LEU A 320 4.27 46.06 -19.59
C LEU A 320 3.12 46.96 -20.03
N ASN A 321 1.92 46.40 -20.08
CA ASN A 321 0.68 47.11 -20.39
C ASN A 321 -0.03 47.63 -19.14
N LEU A 322 0.66 47.68 -17.99
CA LEU A 322 0.15 48.17 -16.71
C LEU A 322 -0.97 47.31 -16.09
N THR A 323 -1.18 46.08 -16.55
CA THR A 323 -2.07 45.15 -15.85
C THR A 323 -1.45 44.73 -14.52
N THR A 324 -2.28 44.64 -13.48
CA THR A 324 -1.90 44.20 -12.14
C THR A 324 -2.97 43.30 -11.55
N ASN A 325 -2.75 42.73 -10.37
CA ASN A 325 -3.66 41.83 -9.66
C ASN A 325 -4.10 40.61 -10.50
N LEU A 326 -3.19 40.09 -11.32
CA LEU A 326 -3.39 38.85 -12.06
C LEU A 326 -2.60 37.72 -11.40
N PRO A 327 -3.19 36.53 -11.19
CA PRO A 327 -2.42 35.37 -10.79
C PRO A 327 -1.60 34.84 -11.98
N PHE A 328 -0.42 34.29 -11.70
CA PHE A 328 0.44 33.70 -12.73
C PHE A 328 -0.09 32.34 -13.20
N PHE A 329 -0.39 31.46 -12.26
CA PHE A 329 -1.06 30.19 -12.46
C PHE A 329 -2.57 30.34 -12.31
N LYS A 330 -3.31 29.53 -13.05
CA LYS A 330 -4.77 29.45 -12.95
C LYS A 330 -5.19 28.99 -11.55
N GLU A 331 -6.15 29.69 -10.96
CA GLU A 331 -6.78 29.30 -9.70
C GLU A 331 -8.12 28.62 -9.99
N LEU A 332 -8.30 27.41 -9.46
CA LEU A 332 -9.54 26.66 -9.53
C LEU A 332 -9.98 26.35 -8.10
N PRO A 333 -10.85 27.18 -7.49
CA PRO A 333 -11.33 26.94 -6.14
C PRO A 333 -12.26 25.72 -6.10
N LEU A 334 -12.26 25.02 -4.97
CA LEU A 334 -13.19 23.95 -4.62
C LEU A 334 -14.61 24.51 -4.53
N SER A 335 -14.74 25.66 -3.86
CA SER A 335 -16.01 26.36 -3.71
C SER A 335 -16.50 26.94 -5.04
N PRO A 336 -17.77 26.72 -5.41
CA PRO A 336 -18.40 27.40 -6.54
C PRO A 336 -18.81 28.84 -6.22
N TYR A 337 -18.71 29.28 -4.95
CA TYR A 337 -19.15 30.58 -4.47
C TYR A 337 -17.96 31.53 -4.25
N ALA A 338 -18.14 32.81 -4.59
CA ALA A 338 -17.05 33.81 -4.55
C ALA A 338 -16.52 34.10 -3.14
N ASN A 339 -17.36 33.89 -2.12
CA ASN A 339 -17.06 34.03 -0.70
C ASN A 339 -16.47 32.75 -0.07
N GLY A 340 -16.30 31.69 -0.85
CA GLY A 340 -15.73 30.42 -0.40
C GLY A 340 -16.68 29.51 0.33
N ASP A 341 -17.96 29.88 0.47
CA ASP A 341 -18.95 29.00 1.06
C ASP A 341 -18.91 27.63 0.37
N TYR A 342 -19.02 26.54 1.08
CA TYR A 342 -18.98 25.20 0.50
C TYR A 342 -19.86 24.25 1.28
N ASP A 343 -20.21 23.16 0.60
CA ASP A 343 -20.99 22.04 1.10
C ASP A 343 -20.04 20.83 1.15
N PHE A 344 -19.37 20.66 2.29
CA PHE A 344 -18.36 19.64 2.51
C PHE A 344 -18.97 18.24 2.55
N ASN A 345 -20.18 18.10 3.08
CA ASN A 345 -20.87 16.81 3.17
C ASN A 345 -21.71 16.45 1.91
N LYS A 346 -21.84 17.38 0.96
CA LYS A 346 -22.56 17.24 -0.32
C LYS A 346 -24.06 16.95 -0.13
N ASP A 347 -24.68 17.44 0.95
CA ASP A 347 -26.10 17.25 1.24
C ASP A 347 -27.03 18.30 0.59
N GLY A 348 -26.45 19.30 -0.06
CA GLY A 348 -27.13 20.41 -0.72
C GLY A 348 -27.21 21.69 0.12
N ASN A 349 -26.74 21.69 1.37
CA ASN A 349 -26.66 22.87 2.22
C ASN A 349 -25.21 23.31 2.43
N ILE A 350 -25.00 24.62 2.50
CA ILE A 350 -23.69 25.17 2.84
C ILE A 350 -23.42 24.89 4.32
N ASP A 351 -22.31 24.23 4.61
CA ASP A 351 -21.86 23.84 5.94
C ASP A 351 -20.57 24.57 6.36
N GLY A 352 -19.98 25.39 5.49
CA GLY A 352 -18.79 26.14 5.85
C GLY A 352 -18.16 27.00 4.78
N VAL A 353 -16.91 27.43 5.00
CA VAL A 353 -16.10 28.26 4.11
C VAL A 353 -14.74 27.59 3.84
N ALA A 354 -14.41 27.37 2.57
CA ALA A 354 -13.20 26.68 2.12
C ALA A 354 -12.08 27.67 1.72
N ILE A 355 -11.27 28.07 2.71
CA ILE A 355 -10.03 28.84 2.48
C ILE A 355 -8.82 28.04 2.93
N PHE A 356 -7.74 28.07 2.17
CA PHE A 356 -6.47 27.45 2.56
C PHE A 356 -5.40 28.49 2.88
N ARG A 357 -5.56 29.76 2.47
CA ARG A 357 -4.60 30.82 2.77
C ARG A 357 -5.31 32.09 3.15
N VAL A 358 -4.78 32.78 4.15
CA VAL A 358 -5.12 34.16 4.45
C VAL A 358 -3.87 34.92 4.84
N THR A 359 -3.71 36.14 4.34
CA THR A 359 -2.61 37.03 4.70
C THR A 359 -3.18 38.33 5.25
N GLY A 360 -2.58 38.86 6.31
CA GLY A 360 -2.95 40.14 6.90
C GLY A 360 -2.51 41.33 6.04
N ARG A 361 -2.93 42.53 6.44
CA ARG A 361 -2.67 43.77 5.69
C ARG A 361 -1.39 44.47 6.12
N GLU A 362 -1.05 44.37 7.39
CA GLU A 362 0.01 45.17 7.99
C GLU A 362 1.40 44.64 7.65
N LYS A 363 2.33 45.57 7.40
CA LYS A 363 3.73 45.25 7.11
C LYS A 363 4.52 45.06 8.39
N LEU A 364 5.10 43.89 8.53
CA LEU A 364 5.88 43.43 9.68
C LEU A 364 7.30 43.03 9.28
N THR A 365 8.18 42.96 10.28
CA THR A 365 9.49 42.31 10.17
C THR A 365 9.58 41.16 11.16
N PRO A 366 10.44 40.16 10.95
CA PRO A 366 10.64 39.07 11.91
C PRO A 366 10.95 39.56 13.33
N GLU A 367 11.65 40.68 13.46
CA GLU A 367 12.09 41.30 14.72
C GLU A 367 11.04 42.23 15.35
N THR A 368 9.90 42.46 14.68
CA THR A 368 8.84 43.32 15.22
C THR A 368 8.32 42.71 16.52
N THR A 369 8.32 43.48 17.61
CA THR A 369 7.81 43.02 18.92
C THR A 369 6.31 43.17 18.99
N ILE A 370 5.61 42.18 19.56
CA ILE A 370 4.14 42.18 19.62
C ILE A 370 3.61 43.26 20.56
N GLY A 371 4.31 43.55 21.67
CA GLY A 371 3.93 44.61 22.60
C GLY A 371 2.64 44.33 23.41
N SER A 372 2.00 43.18 23.22
CA SER A 372 0.83 42.73 23.97
C SER A 372 0.92 41.22 24.26
N ALA A 373 0.23 40.77 25.31
CA ALA A 373 0.07 39.35 25.61
C ALA A 373 -1.26 38.85 25.06
N GLY A 374 -1.32 37.58 24.68
CA GLY A 374 -2.54 36.95 24.20
C GLY A 374 -2.36 35.46 23.94
N ILE A 375 -3.45 34.86 23.46
CA ILE A 375 -3.54 33.45 23.09
C ILE A 375 -4.16 33.39 21.71
N LEU A 376 -3.46 32.73 20.79
CA LEU A 376 -4.00 32.29 19.51
C LEU A 376 -4.65 30.92 19.71
N ASN A 377 -5.87 30.76 19.23
CA ASN A 377 -6.56 29.48 19.20
C ASN A 377 -6.79 29.05 17.74
N PHE A 378 -6.38 27.82 17.42
CA PHE A 378 -6.51 27.22 16.09
C PHE A 378 -7.56 26.09 16.05
N GLY A 379 -8.32 25.91 17.13
CA GLY A 379 -9.31 24.85 17.26
C GLY A 379 -8.69 23.46 17.30
N PRO A 380 -9.51 22.40 17.23
CA PRO A 380 -9.04 21.04 17.31
C PRO A 380 -8.64 20.46 15.94
N ASN A 381 -7.59 19.65 15.94
CA ASN A 381 -7.09 18.95 14.75
C ASN A 381 -7.90 17.72 14.32
N TYR A 382 -8.68 17.17 15.24
CA TYR A 382 -9.51 15.98 15.02
C TYR A 382 -10.85 16.16 15.74
N PRO A 383 -11.91 15.43 15.33
CA PRO A 383 -13.24 15.63 15.93
C PRO A 383 -13.19 15.41 17.44
N ASN A 384 -13.79 16.34 18.20
CA ASN A 384 -13.82 16.32 19.68
C ASN A 384 -12.45 16.35 20.37
N GLY A 385 -11.39 16.75 19.66
CA GLY A 385 -10.07 16.99 20.25
C GLY A 385 -10.01 18.28 21.07
N PRO A 386 -8.93 18.49 21.86
CA PRO A 386 -8.68 19.77 22.52
C PRO A 386 -8.24 20.84 21.52
N ASP A 387 -8.56 22.09 21.84
CA ASP A 387 -8.09 23.26 21.10
C ASP A 387 -6.58 23.40 21.17
N ILE A 388 -5.99 23.86 20.06
CA ILE A 388 -4.56 24.10 19.94
C ILE A 388 -4.29 25.57 20.24
N LEU A 389 -3.72 25.82 21.42
CA LEU A 389 -3.48 27.16 21.94
C LEU A 389 -2.01 27.53 21.83
N VAL A 390 -1.72 28.68 21.22
CA VAL A 390 -0.37 29.27 21.14
C VAL A 390 -0.37 30.59 21.89
N THR A 391 0.31 30.61 23.03
CA THR A 391 0.45 31.83 23.84
C THR A 391 1.55 32.73 23.28
N TYR A 392 1.38 34.03 23.40
CA TYR A 392 2.40 35.03 23.09
C TYR A 392 2.45 36.14 24.15
N ASN A 393 3.63 36.71 24.35
CA ASN A 393 3.94 37.71 25.37
C ASN A 393 4.36 39.03 24.73
N PRO A 394 4.35 40.15 25.47
CA PRO A 394 4.68 41.47 24.93
C PRO A 394 6.10 41.59 24.36
N ASN A 395 7.05 40.82 24.90
CA ASN A 395 8.45 40.84 24.48
C ASN A 395 8.75 39.85 23.35
N ASP A 396 7.79 39.00 22.97
CA ASP A 396 7.99 38.06 21.88
C ASP A 396 8.04 38.82 20.54
N THR A 397 8.87 38.32 19.62
CA THR A 397 8.91 38.82 18.24
C THR A 397 7.92 38.07 17.35
N ILE A 398 7.60 38.63 16.18
CA ILE A 398 6.81 37.92 15.15
C ILE A 398 7.45 36.58 14.81
N LYS A 399 8.78 36.52 14.70
CA LYS A 399 9.51 35.27 14.48
C LYS A 399 9.25 34.24 15.58
N ASP A 400 9.28 34.64 16.86
CA ASP A 400 9.07 33.71 17.98
C ASP A 400 7.65 33.12 17.99
N VAL A 401 6.65 33.90 17.55
CA VAL A 401 5.27 33.41 17.42
C VAL A 401 5.14 32.48 16.22
N ILE A 402 5.67 32.86 15.05
CA ILE A 402 5.68 32.01 13.85
C ILE A 402 6.35 30.66 14.17
N ASP A 403 7.52 30.69 14.83
CA ASP A 403 8.26 29.49 15.21
C ASP A 403 7.46 28.61 16.18
N ARG A 404 6.66 29.21 17.10
CA ARG A 404 5.78 28.45 18.00
C ARG A 404 4.57 27.87 17.28
N ILE A 405 3.91 28.61 16.41
CA ILE A 405 2.78 28.12 15.61
C ILE A 405 3.24 26.94 14.75
N ASN A 406 4.36 27.09 14.06
CA ASN A 406 4.85 26.07 13.13
C ASN A 406 5.37 24.79 13.81
N LYS A 407 5.74 24.87 15.09
CA LYS A 407 6.07 23.71 15.95
C LYS A 407 4.85 23.11 16.64
N SER A 408 3.74 23.84 16.69
CA SER A 408 2.47 23.33 17.21
C SER A 408 1.77 22.51 16.13
N ASP A 409 0.79 21.73 16.56
CA ASP A 409 -0.03 20.96 15.64
C ASP A 409 -1.16 21.81 15.02
N ALA A 410 -1.12 23.14 15.00
CA ALA A 410 -2.24 24.05 14.66
C ALA A 410 -2.96 23.85 13.30
N GLY A 411 -2.61 22.85 12.49
CA GLY A 411 -3.22 22.59 11.18
C GLY A 411 -2.88 23.63 10.12
N VAL A 412 -2.05 24.61 10.48
CA VAL A 412 -1.61 25.71 9.63
C VAL A 412 -0.10 25.89 9.69
N VAL A 413 0.41 26.68 8.75
CA VAL A 413 1.77 27.20 8.72
C VAL A 413 1.70 28.71 8.67
N ALA A 414 2.27 29.35 9.68
CA ALA A 414 2.45 30.79 9.73
C ALA A 414 3.71 31.19 8.96
N TYR A 415 3.64 32.28 8.21
CA TYR A 415 4.77 32.80 7.45
C TYR A 415 4.67 34.32 7.26
N LEU A 416 5.79 34.96 6.93
CA LEU A 416 5.79 36.32 6.39
C LEU A 416 5.91 36.24 4.88
N ASN A 417 4.97 36.86 4.17
CA ASN A 417 5.03 36.93 2.71
C ASN A 417 6.14 37.90 2.23
N HIS A 418 6.29 38.04 0.92
CA HIS A 418 7.34 38.89 0.35
C HIS A 418 7.18 40.40 0.66
N LYS A 419 5.98 40.84 1.09
CA LYS A 419 5.71 42.21 1.56
C LYS A 419 5.95 42.38 3.06
N GLY A 420 6.22 41.30 3.79
CA GLY A 420 6.36 41.29 5.25
C GLY A 420 5.01 41.18 5.97
N GLN A 421 3.95 40.70 5.33
CA GLN A 421 2.65 40.51 5.97
C GLN A 421 2.56 39.11 6.58
N LEU A 422 1.97 39.01 7.77
CA LEU A 422 1.74 37.73 8.43
C LEU A 422 0.60 36.98 7.73
N GLY A 423 0.89 35.77 7.26
CA GLY A 423 -0.09 34.89 6.63
C GLY A 423 -0.09 33.50 7.23
N PHE A 424 -1.18 32.80 6.96
CA PHE A 424 -1.45 31.43 7.36
C PHE A 424 -1.80 30.61 6.13
N ARG A 425 -1.21 29.42 6.01
CA ARG A 425 -1.58 28.41 5.01
C ARG A 425 -2.04 27.14 5.72
N ALA A 426 -3.11 26.52 5.28
CA ALA A 426 -3.56 25.22 5.76
C ALA A 426 -2.52 24.14 5.44
N ARG A 427 -2.37 23.17 6.34
CA ARG A 427 -1.64 21.93 6.08
C ARG A 427 -2.55 20.90 5.41
N PHE A 428 -1.95 19.92 4.74
CA PHE A 428 -2.72 18.77 4.27
C PHE A 428 -3.21 17.96 5.48
N PRO A 429 -4.46 17.46 5.44
CA PRO A 429 -5.02 16.75 6.56
C PRO A 429 -4.30 15.40 6.78
N LEU A 430 -4.17 15.00 8.05
CA LEU A 430 -3.66 13.67 8.42
C LEU A 430 -4.76 12.59 8.39
N SER A 431 -6.04 12.97 8.25
CA SER A 431 -7.22 12.08 8.29
C SER A 431 -8.29 12.52 7.28
N ASN A 432 -9.02 11.56 6.71
CA ASN A 432 -10.13 11.79 5.78
C ASN A 432 -11.44 12.27 6.46
N GLU A 433 -11.49 12.36 7.80
CA GLU A 433 -12.72 12.69 8.56
C GLU A 433 -13.09 14.19 8.54
N HIS A 434 -12.25 15.05 7.96
CA HIS A 434 -12.47 16.49 7.85
C HIS A 434 -12.20 16.95 6.41
N PRO A 435 -12.84 18.04 5.97
CA PRO A 435 -12.63 18.50 4.61
C PRO A 435 -11.21 18.99 4.34
N GLU A 436 -10.80 18.77 3.10
CA GLU A 436 -9.43 18.83 2.63
C GLU A 436 -8.87 20.25 2.67
N PHE A 437 -7.68 20.42 3.27
CA PHE A 437 -6.82 21.57 3.06
C PHE A 437 -7.53 22.93 3.28
N VAL A 438 -8.19 23.06 4.43
CA VAL A 438 -8.83 24.29 4.91
C VAL A 438 -8.18 24.79 6.21
N ILE A 439 -8.14 26.11 6.37
CA ILE A 439 -7.87 26.74 7.67
C ILE A 439 -9.11 26.51 8.51
N ARG A 440 -8.98 25.83 9.65
CA ARG A 440 -10.12 25.42 10.46
C ARG A 440 -10.62 26.55 11.34
N HIS A 441 -9.74 27.09 12.18
CA HIS A 441 -10.10 28.13 13.13
C HIS A 441 -8.95 29.11 13.26
N LEU A 442 -9.26 30.40 13.33
CA LEU A 442 -8.33 31.47 13.67
C LEU A 442 -8.99 32.39 14.67
N GLU A 443 -8.47 32.38 15.88
CA GLU A 443 -8.90 33.26 16.96
C GLU A 443 -7.68 33.86 17.64
N ASP A 444 -7.81 35.13 18.01
CA ASP A 444 -6.85 35.82 18.85
C ASP A 444 -7.55 36.56 19.98
N SER A 445 -7.18 36.22 21.22
CA SER A 445 -7.69 36.88 22.42
C SER A 445 -7.02 38.24 22.70
N GLY A 446 -5.90 38.55 22.04
CA GLY A 446 -5.19 39.82 22.16
C GLY A 446 -5.32 40.70 20.91
N ASN A 447 -4.20 41.26 20.44
CA ASN A 447 -4.16 42.25 19.36
C ASN A 447 -3.21 41.86 18.21
N LEU A 448 -2.68 40.64 18.21
CA LEU A 448 -1.72 40.20 17.20
C LEU A 448 -2.39 40.06 15.82
N LEU A 449 -3.46 39.29 15.71
CA LEU A 449 -4.18 39.10 14.44
C LEU A 449 -5.07 40.28 14.09
N ILE A 450 -5.41 41.15 15.06
CA ILE A 450 -6.31 42.28 14.85
C ILE A 450 -5.49 43.51 14.44
N GLY A 451 -4.85 44.19 15.39
CA GLY A 451 -4.19 45.46 15.12
C GLY A 451 -2.78 45.35 14.57
N ILE A 452 -2.04 44.29 14.89
CA ILE A 452 -0.62 44.17 14.49
C ILE A 452 -0.50 43.55 13.09
N ALA A 453 -1.25 42.49 12.80
CA ALA A 453 -1.26 41.86 11.49
C ALA A 453 -2.38 42.36 10.56
N GLY A 454 -3.46 42.92 11.10
CA GLY A 454 -4.60 43.39 10.28
C GLY A 454 -5.35 42.25 9.59
N LEU A 455 -5.53 41.10 10.25
CA LEU A 455 -6.12 39.89 9.70
C LEU A 455 -7.56 39.66 10.16
N LEU A 456 -7.85 39.80 11.46
CA LEU A 456 -9.19 39.64 12.04
C LEU A 456 -9.84 41.00 12.32
N VAL A 457 -11.18 41.04 12.26
CA VAL A 457 -11.98 42.24 12.54
C VAL A 457 -12.02 42.57 14.05
N GLN A 458 -12.16 41.55 14.90
CA GLN A 458 -12.28 41.72 16.36
C GLN A 458 -11.58 40.57 17.11
N SER A 459 -11.28 40.79 18.39
CA SER A 459 -10.63 39.80 19.24
C SER A 459 -11.62 38.91 20.00
N GLY A 460 -11.13 37.75 20.44
CA GLY A 460 -11.90 36.76 21.20
C GLY A 460 -12.82 35.89 20.34
N PRO A 461 -13.64 35.03 20.98
CA PRO A 461 -14.41 33.99 20.29
C PRO A 461 -15.42 34.53 19.27
N GLU A 462 -16.02 35.69 19.53
CA GLU A 462 -16.99 36.31 18.61
C GLU A 462 -16.32 36.82 17.32
N GLY A 463 -15.00 37.06 17.35
CA GLY A 463 -14.20 37.51 16.20
C GLY A 463 -13.46 36.40 15.48
N ALA A 464 -13.62 35.16 15.93
CA ALA A 464 -12.92 34.04 15.36
C ALA A 464 -13.44 33.74 13.95
N PHE A 465 -12.51 33.41 13.06
CA PHE A 465 -12.85 32.72 11.83
C PHE A 465 -12.98 31.23 12.14
N ASP A 466 -14.13 30.63 11.83
CA ASP A 466 -14.38 29.19 11.89
C ASP A 466 -14.89 28.72 10.53
N TYR A 467 -14.22 27.72 9.96
CA TYR A 467 -14.57 27.16 8.67
C TYR A 467 -15.96 26.54 8.63
N GLN A 468 -16.53 26.10 9.77
CA GLN A 468 -17.87 25.49 9.83
C GLN A 468 -19.00 26.53 9.89
N ASN A 469 -18.67 27.83 9.88
CA ASN A 469 -19.66 28.89 9.91
C ASN A 469 -19.91 29.41 8.48
N PRO A 470 -21.10 29.17 7.89
CA PRO A 470 -21.46 29.74 6.59
C PRO A 470 -21.32 31.26 6.59
N GLY A 471 -20.64 31.82 5.58
CA GLY A 471 -20.34 33.26 5.53
C GLY A 471 -19.32 33.74 6.57
N GLY A 472 -18.65 32.84 7.30
CA GLY A 472 -17.65 33.15 8.34
C GLY A 472 -16.45 33.96 7.84
N ILE A 473 -16.27 34.09 6.52
CA ILE A 473 -15.26 34.96 5.89
C ILE A 473 -15.35 36.43 6.35
N VAL A 474 -16.51 36.88 6.84
CA VAL A 474 -16.71 38.24 7.38
C VAL A 474 -15.87 38.54 8.63
N ALA A 475 -15.34 37.51 9.30
CA ALA A 475 -14.41 37.67 10.41
C ALA A 475 -13.03 38.19 9.96
N LEU A 476 -12.71 38.06 8.66
CA LEU A 476 -11.44 38.49 8.09
C LEU A 476 -11.49 39.95 7.63
N ASN A 477 -10.52 40.75 8.07
CA ASN A 477 -10.40 42.18 7.74
C ASN A 477 -9.42 42.40 6.55
N VAL A 478 -9.47 41.55 5.52
CA VAL A 478 -8.49 41.54 4.43
C VAL A 478 -9.16 41.60 3.06
N PRO A 479 -8.53 42.21 2.04
CA PRO A 479 -9.06 42.19 0.68
C PRO A 479 -9.06 40.76 0.09
N ARG A 480 -9.90 40.54 -0.91
CA ARG A 480 -10.17 39.21 -1.50
C ARG A 480 -8.91 38.56 -2.08
N GLU A 481 -7.95 39.34 -2.54
CA GLU A 481 -6.67 38.95 -3.10
C GLU A 481 -5.74 38.32 -2.05
N GLN A 482 -5.88 38.73 -0.79
CA GLN A 482 -5.13 38.20 0.33
C GLN A 482 -5.69 36.87 0.83
N ILE A 483 -6.82 36.42 0.29
CA ILE A 483 -7.46 35.13 0.62
C ILE A 483 -7.26 34.13 -0.53
N GLY A 484 -6.59 33.03 -0.23
CA GLY A 484 -6.49 31.86 -1.10
C GLY A 484 -7.59 30.84 -0.77
N PHE A 485 -8.44 30.56 -1.74
CA PHE A 485 -9.55 29.62 -1.62
C PHE A 485 -9.05 28.22 -1.87
N THR A 486 -9.54 27.27 -1.07
CA THR A 486 -9.08 25.88 -1.14
C THR A 486 -9.17 25.41 -2.59
N PRO A 487 -8.05 24.94 -3.19
CA PRO A 487 -8.03 24.48 -4.57
C PRO A 487 -8.94 23.25 -4.74
N LYS A 488 -9.45 23.07 -5.94
CA LYS A 488 -10.09 21.82 -6.35
C LYS A 488 -9.10 20.65 -6.20
N GLU A 489 -9.62 19.47 -5.84
CA GLU A 489 -8.87 18.22 -5.74
C GLU A 489 -7.88 18.03 -6.91
N ASN A 490 -6.74 17.41 -6.61
CA ASN A 490 -5.68 17.09 -7.57
C ASN A 490 -5.08 18.29 -8.32
N PRO A 491 -4.52 19.30 -7.62
CA PRO A 491 -3.94 20.49 -8.23
C PRO A 491 -2.86 20.22 -9.28
N ALA A 492 -2.07 19.14 -9.13
CA ALA A 492 -1.06 18.79 -10.12
C ALA A 492 -1.64 18.40 -11.49
N PHE A 493 -2.87 17.87 -11.54
CA PHE A 493 -3.53 17.47 -12.78
C PHE A 493 -3.97 18.67 -13.62
N TRP A 494 -4.58 19.66 -12.98
CA TRP A 494 -5.17 20.82 -13.67
C TRP A 494 -4.29 22.06 -13.64
N MET A 495 -3.12 22.01 -12.98
CA MET A 495 -2.12 23.08 -12.99
C MET A 495 -1.90 23.60 -14.41
N ALA A 496 -2.00 24.91 -14.57
CA ALA A 496 -1.86 25.60 -15.84
C ALA A 496 -1.50 27.07 -15.60
N ILE A 497 -0.82 27.69 -16.56
CA ILE A 497 -0.64 29.14 -16.61
C ILE A 497 -1.99 29.84 -16.83
N ASN A 498 -2.16 31.03 -16.27
CA ASN A 498 -3.36 31.84 -16.48
C ASN A 498 -3.52 32.19 -17.98
N GLU A 499 -4.70 31.90 -18.52
CA GLU A 499 -5.03 32.07 -19.94
C GLU A 499 -4.83 33.51 -20.42
N GLN A 500 -5.01 34.51 -19.55
CA GLN A 500 -4.76 35.91 -19.88
C GLN A 500 -3.27 36.21 -20.13
N LEU A 501 -2.36 35.50 -19.45
CA LEU A 501 -0.92 35.66 -19.63
C LEU A 501 -0.43 34.96 -20.90
N VAL A 502 -1.05 33.83 -21.26
CA VAL A 502 -0.79 33.13 -22.53
C VAL A 502 -1.24 33.97 -23.71
N TYR A 503 -2.44 34.56 -23.62
CA TYR A 503 -2.99 35.39 -24.70
C TYR A 503 -2.17 36.65 -24.93
N ASN A 504 -1.71 37.31 -23.85
CA ASN A 504 -0.85 38.46 -23.94
C ASN A 504 0.31 38.38 -22.93
N PRO A 505 1.53 38.05 -23.39
CA PRO A 505 2.72 37.97 -22.54
C PRO A 505 3.03 39.27 -21.79
N ASP A 506 2.60 40.42 -22.32
CA ASP A 506 2.80 41.73 -21.68
C ASP A 506 2.09 41.84 -20.33
N ASN A 507 1.10 40.98 -20.05
CA ASN A 507 0.40 40.91 -18.77
C ASN A 507 1.26 40.32 -17.64
N ILE A 508 2.36 39.62 -17.96
CA ILE A 508 3.22 39.00 -16.95
C ILE A 508 3.81 40.12 -16.09
N ALA A 509 3.73 40.01 -14.78
CA ALA A 509 4.26 41.01 -13.87
C ALA A 509 5.78 40.84 -13.71
N ALA A 510 6.53 41.94 -13.88
CA ALA A 510 7.96 41.98 -13.56
C ALA A 510 8.32 43.20 -12.71
N ALA A 511 7.66 44.32 -12.97
CA ALA A 511 7.85 45.57 -12.23
C ALA A 511 7.06 45.56 -10.92
N GLY A 512 7.63 46.16 -9.88
CA GLY A 512 6.94 46.42 -8.63
C GLY A 512 6.09 47.69 -8.68
N GLY A 513 5.12 47.77 -7.78
CA GLY A 513 4.29 48.95 -7.61
C GLY A 513 4.53 49.71 -6.32
N ILE A 514 3.80 50.82 -6.20
CA ILE A 514 3.66 51.66 -5.02
C ILE A 514 2.19 51.60 -4.63
N ASP A 515 1.93 51.12 -3.43
CA ASP A 515 0.64 51.21 -2.74
C ASP A 515 0.45 52.67 -2.27
N MET A 516 -0.61 53.33 -2.75
CA MET A 516 -0.88 54.74 -2.42
C MET A 516 -1.91 54.92 -1.31
N ASP A 517 -2.78 53.95 -1.06
CA ASP A 517 -3.88 54.05 -0.10
C ASP A 517 -3.66 53.23 1.18
N GLY A 518 -2.57 52.46 1.23
CA GLY A 518 -2.15 51.67 2.38
C GLY A 518 -2.98 50.41 2.58
N ASP A 519 -3.71 49.94 1.56
CA ASP A 519 -4.52 48.73 1.64
C ASP A 519 -3.69 47.43 1.49
N GLY A 520 -2.40 47.57 1.16
CA GLY A 520 -1.45 46.49 0.95
C GLY A 520 -1.34 46.04 -0.51
N SER A 521 -2.07 46.65 -1.44
CA SER A 521 -2.08 46.36 -2.88
C SER A 521 -1.47 47.53 -3.67
N PRO A 522 -0.57 47.28 -4.63
CA PRO A 522 0.04 48.39 -5.37
C PRO A 522 -0.86 49.03 -6.44
N ASP A 523 -1.02 50.36 -6.42
CA ASP A 523 -1.85 51.12 -7.37
C ASP A 523 -1.10 51.68 -8.57
N ARG A 524 0.20 51.98 -8.39
CA ARG A 524 1.01 52.63 -9.42
C ARG A 524 2.33 51.91 -9.64
N VAL A 525 2.64 51.65 -10.90
CA VAL A 525 3.93 51.09 -11.31
C VAL A 525 5.10 52.01 -10.93
N THR A 526 6.22 51.43 -10.47
CA THR A 526 7.45 52.20 -10.15
C THR A 526 8.23 52.56 -11.41
N GLY A 527 8.16 51.71 -12.43
CA GLY A 527 8.71 51.91 -13.77
C GLY A 527 8.77 50.59 -14.54
N LEU A 528 8.62 50.62 -15.87
CA LEU A 528 8.57 49.38 -16.68
C LEU A 528 9.90 48.61 -16.73
N GLY A 529 11.02 49.27 -16.42
CA GLY A 529 12.33 48.65 -16.27
C GLY A 529 12.62 48.09 -14.87
N ASP A 530 11.67 48.21 -13.93
CA ASP A 530 11.76 47.58 -12.62
C ASP A 530 11.59 46.06 -12.74
N ASN A 531 12.30 45.31 -11.90
CA ASN A 531 12.34 43.86 -11.90
C ASN A 531 12.10 43.24 -10.53
N ARG A 532 11.77 44.03 -9.50
CA ARG A 532 11.62 43.53 -8.11
C ARG A 532 10.66 42.36 -7.96
N ILE A 533 9.58 42.29 -8.75
CA ILE A 533 8.62 41.18 -8.69
C ILE A 533 9.20 39.93 -9.34
N ALA A 534 9.85 40.07 -10.50
CA ALA A 534 10.54 38.94 -11.13
C ALA A 534 11.67 38.40 -10.23
N LEU A 535 12.44 39.27 -9.55
CA LEU A 535 13.42 38.83 -8.54
C LEU A 535 12.75 38.15 -7.35
N ALA A 536 11.67 38.71 -6.81
CA ALA A 536 10.95 38.13 -5.68
C ALA A 536 10.42 36.72 -6.00
N ILE A 537 9.93 36.50 -7.23
CA ILE A 537 9.56 35.16 -7.71
C ILE A 537 10.80 34.26 -7.80
N ALA A 538 11.91 34.74 -8.40
CA ALA A 538 13.13 33.95 -8.49
C ALA A 538 13.71 33.55 -7.12
N GLU A 539 13.57 34.40 -6.10
CA GLU A 539 14.00 34.14 -4.73
C GLU A 539 13.20 33.01 -4.05
N LEU A 540 11.97 32.73 -4.49
CA LEU A 540 11.15 31.64 -3.93
C LEU A 540 11.87 30.29 -4.04
N ARG A 541 12.73 30.11 -5.04
CA ARG A 541 13.60 28.92 -5.19
C ARG A 541 14.43 28.63 -3.94
N HIS A 542 14.85 29.67 -3.23
CA HIS A 542 15.77 29.59 -2.10
C HIS A 542 15.08 29.74 -0.73
N LYS A 543 13.78 30.06 -0.71
CA LYS A 543 13.01 30.27 0.52
C LYS A 543 12.34 28.97 0.99
N PRO A 544 12.24 28.73 2.30
CA PRO A 544 11.54 27.57 2.86
C PRO A 544 10.02 27.76 2.81
N VAL A 545 9.45 27.73 1.61
CA VAL A 545 8.02 28.04 1.37
C VAL A 545 7.09 26.83 1.44
N MET A 546 7.64 25.62 1.56
CA MET A 546 6.83 24.40 1.62
C MET A 546 6.15 24.24 2.97
N ILE A 547 4.81 24.15 2.94
CA ILE A 547 3.93 23.99 4.11
C ILE A 547 4.34 22.80 5.00
N GLU A 548 4.54 21.61 4.43
CA GLU A 548 4.72 20.39 5.25
C GLU A 548 6.08 20.24 5.93
N ARG A 549 7.15 20.79 5.33
CA ARG A 549 8.54 20.50 5.76
C ARG A 549 9.42 21.73 5.97
N GLN A 550 8.86 22.95 5.94
CA GLN A 550 9.60 24.22 5.97
C GLN A 550 10.89 24.16 5.14
N SER A 551 10.77 23.61 3.94
CA SER A 551 11.88 23.31 3.06
C SER A 551 11.77 24.12 1.78
N THR A 552 12.87 24.24 1.05
CA THR A 552 12.81 24.72 -0.33
C THR A 552 12.06 23.72 -1.20
N PHE A 553 11.61 24.15 -2.38
CA PHE A 553 11.00 23.24 -3.35
C PHE A 553 11.93 22.07 -3.74
N ASN A 554 13.22 22.34 -3.94
CA ASN A 554 14.20 21.32 -4.34
C ASN A 554 14.45 20.31 -3.22
N ASP A 555 14.57 20.78 -1.98
CA ASP A 555 14.76 19.88 -0.83
C ASP A 555 13.52 19.03 -0.57
N TYR A 556 12.33 19.58 -0.81
CA TYR A 556 11.08 18.82 -0.75
C TYR A 556 11.07 17.68 -1.77
N VAL A 557 11.34 17.97 -3.05
CA VAL A 557 11.42 16.94 -4.12
C VAL A 557 12.46 15.86 -3.79
N LYS A 558 13.67 16.26 -3.34
CA LYS A 558 14.69 15.30 -2.90
C LYS A 558 14.21 14.41 -1.75
N SER A 559 13.49 15.00 -0.79
CA SER A 559 12.97 14.28 0.36
C SER A 559 11.89 13.26 -0.02
N ILE A 560 11.05 13.58 -1.02
CA ILE A 560 10.06 12.65 -1.57
C ILE A 560 10.76 11.47 -2.25
N ILE A 561 11.70 11.74 -3.16
CA ILE A 561 12.44 10.70 -3.88
C ILE A 561 13.21 9.82 -2.89
N GLY A 562 13.83 10.42 -1.87
CA GLY A 562 14.52 9.69 -0.80
C GLY A 562 13.58 8.81 0.02
N ASP A 563 12.39 9.30 0.40
CA ASP A 563 11.40 8.52 1.16
C ASP A 563 10.96 7.27 0.38
N PHE A 564 10.54 7.43 -0.88
CA PHE A 564 10.13 6.31 -1.71
C PHE A 564 11.28 5.32 -1.96
N GLY A 565 12.50 5.80 -2.21
CA GLY A 565 13.68 4.95 -2.34
C GLY A 565 13.96 4.12 -1.08
N THR A 566 13.86 4.72 0.12
CA THR A 566 14.05 3.98 1.37
C THR A 566 12.95 2.96 1.65
N ARG A 567 11.69 3.27 1.29
CA ARG A 567 10.55 2.36 1.45
C ARG A 567 10.65 1.18 0.49
N SER A 568 11.00 1.45 -0.76
CA SER A 568 11.25 0.45 -1.79
C SER A 568 12.37 -0.51 -1.38
N GLU A 569 13.50 0.03 -0.93
CA GLU A 569 14.62 -0.76 -0.41
C GLU A 569 14.23 -1.59 0.82
N SER A 570 13.45 -1.02 1.74
CA SER A 570 12.96 -1.74 2.91
C SER A 570 12.03 -2.90 2.53
N ALA A 571 11.17 -2.70 1.52
CA ALA A 571 10.31 -3.75 0.97
C ALA A 571 11.13 -4.84 0.28
N ARG A 572 12.15 -4.47 -0.51
CA ARG A 572 13.10 -5.40 -1.14
C ARG A 572 13.82 -6.27 -0.11
N ILE A 573 14.40 -5.66 0.92
CA ILE A 573 15.06 -6.39 2.02
C ILE A 573 14.08 -7.34 2.72
N SER A 574 12.85 -6.90 2.94
CA SER A 574 11.81 -7.74 3.56
C SER A 574 11.43 -8.93 2.68
N LYS A 575 11.33 -8.73 1.37
CA LYS A 575 11.12 -9.80 0.38
C LYS A 575 12.26 -10.81 0.43
N GLU A 576 13.51 -10.35 0.29
CA GLU A 576 14.72 -11.20 0.28
C GLU A 576 14.85 -12.00 1.59
N LYS A 577 14.56 -11.38 2.72
CA LYS A 577 14.54 -12.06 4.03
C LYS A 577 13.53 -13.20 4.04
N ASN A 578 12.28 -12.94 3.66
CA ASN A 578 11.23 -13.95 3.69
C ASN A 578 11.51 -15.05 2.66
N GLU A 579 12.03 -14.70 1.49
CA GLU A 579 12.46 -15.64 0.44
C GLU A 579 13.57 -16.57 0.94
N ALA A 580 14.56 -16.05 1.67
CA ALA A 580 15.61 -16.87 2.27
C ALA A 580 15.06 -17.87 3.31
N VAL A 581 14.09 -17.44 4.13
CA VAL A 581 13.42 -18.31 5.11
C VAL A 581 12.58 -19.38 4.39
N VAL A 582 11.77 -19.00 3.39
CA VAL A 582 10.97 -19.94 2.58
C VAL A 582 11.89 -20.96 1.91
N THR A 583 13.03 -20.53 1.36
CA THR A 583 14.02 -21.42 0.74
C THR A 583 14.59 -22.41 1.77
N SER A 584 14.99 -21.93 2.95
CA SER A 584 15.50 -22.81 4.02
C SER A 584 14.46 -23.84 4.49
N LEU A 585 13.19 -23.42 4.64
CA LEU A 585 12.11 -24.32 5.05
C LEU A 585 11.76 -25.32 3.95
N THR A 586 11.81 -24.89 2.68
CA THR A 586 11.60 -25.76 1.52
C THR A 586 12.69 -26.82 1.44
N ASN A 587 13.95 -26.46 1.66
CA ASN A 587 15.05 -27.42 1.73
C ASN A 587 14.87 -28.42 2.89
N LEU A 588 14.41 -27.97 4.05
CA LEU A 588 14.12 -28.86 5.18
C LEU A 588 12.96 -29.81 4.86
N ARG A 589 11.92 -29.30 4.19
CA ARG A 589 10.81 -30.11 3.69
C ARG A 589 11.33 -31.17 2.71
N GLU A 590 12.15 -30.81 1.74
CA GLU A 590 12.74 -31.74 0.76
C GLU A 590 13.63 -32.81 1.41
N GLN A 591 14.35 -32.49 2.49
CA GLN A 591 15.11 -33.49 3.24
C GLN A 591 14.22 -34.55 3.89
N ILE A 592 12.98 -34.20 4.24
CA ILE A 592 12.02 -35.08 4.93
C ILE A 592 11.13 -35.82 3.91
N SER A 593 10.54 -35.08 2.97
CA SER A 593 9.51 -35.56 2.04
C SER A 593 10.00 -35.73 0.61
N GLY A 594 11.23 -35.32 0.29
CA GLY A 594 11.79 -35.41 -1.06
C GLY A 594 12.11 -36.85 -1.48
N VAL A 595 12.12 -37.07 -2.80
CA VAL A 595 12.46 -38.36 -3.40
C VAL A 595 13.96 -38.40 -3.68
N ASN A 596 14.70 -39.25 -2.96
CA ASN A 596 16.12 -39.48 -3.23
C ASN A 596 16.28 -40.70 -4.14
N VAL A 597 16.77 -40.49 -5.36
CA VAL A 597 16.91 -41.54 -6.39
C VAL A 597 17.75 -42.73 -5.91
N ASP A 598 18.86 -42.48 -5.22
CA ASP A 598 19.75 -43.55 -4.75
C ASP A 598 19.11 -44.36 -3.61
N GLU A 599 18.41 -43.68 -2.70
CA GLU A 599 17.68 -44.33 -1.60
C GLU A 599 16.51 -45.16 -2.14
N GLU A 600 15.74 -44.60 -3.08
CA GLU A 600 14.64 -45.29 -3.74
C GLU A 600 15.15 -46.49 -4.56
N LEU A 601 16.24 -46.36 -5.31
CA LEU A 601 16.84 -47.46 -6.08
C LEU A 601 17.38 -48.58 -5.17
N SER A 602 18.02 -48.22 -4.06
CA SER A 602 18.49 -49.19 -3.06
C SER A 602 17.32 -49.97 -2.45
N LYS A 603 16.24 -49.28 -2.08
CA LYS A 603 15.00 -49.90 -1.59
C LYS A 603 14.34 -50.76 -2.67
N LEU A 604 14.35 -50.31 -3.94
CA LEU A 604 13.80 -51.06 -5.07
C LEU A 604 14.49 -52.42 -5.20
N LEU A 605 15.83 -52.43 -5.17
CA LEU A 605 16.62 -53.66 -5.21
C LEU A 605 16.32 -54.57 -4.00
N MET A 606 16.21 -53.99 -2.80
CA MET A 606 15.84 -54.72 -1.59
C MET A 606 14.49 -55.44 -1.75
N PHE A 607 13.44 -54.72 -2.16
CA PHE A 607 12.11 -55.30 -2.36
C PHE A 607 12.05 -56.26 -3.56
N GLN A 608 12.84 -56.03 -4.62
CA GLN A 608 12.96 -56.97 -5.75
C GLN A 608 13.61 -58.29 -5.33
N HIS A 609 14.64 -58.26 -4.49
CA HIS A 609 15.22 -59.46 -3.89
C HIS A 609 14.22 -60.17 -2.95
N GLY A 610 13.49 -59.42 -2.11
CA GLY A 610 12.44 -59.96 -1.26
C GLY A 610 11.30 -60.63 -2.04
N TYR A 611 10.89 -60.02 -3.15
CA TYR A 611 9.90 -60.57 -4.08
C TYR A 611 10.39 -61.89 -4.68
N ASN A 612 11.61 -61.91 -5.23
CA ASN A 612 12.22 -63.11 -5.81
C ASN A 612 12.41 -64.24 -4.78
N ALA A 613 12.79 -63.91 -3.55
CA ALA A 613 12.90 -64.89 -2.46
C ALA A 613 11.54 -65.49 -2.09
N SER A 614 10.50 -64.65 -1.99
CA SER A 614 9.13 -65.08 -1.70
C SER A 614 8.58 -65.98 -2.83
N ALA A 615 8.87 -65.65 -4.10
CA ALA A 615 8.49 -66.47 -5.24
C ALA A 615 9.13 -67.87 -5.18
N ARG A 616 10.44 -67.94 -4.90
CA ARG A 616 11.17 -69.22 -4.75
C ARG A 616 10.62 -70.06 -3.60
N MET A 617 10.26 -69.42 -2.48
CA MET A 617 9.62 -70.10 -1.34
C MET A 617 8.30 -70.75 -1.78
N VAL A 618 7.43 -70.01 -2.47
CA VAL A 618 6.17 -70.54 -3.00
C VAL A 618 6.42 -71.72 -3.94
N THR A 619 7.34 -71.60 -4.91
CA THR A 619 7.68 -72.69 -5.83
C THR A 619 8.27 -73.92 -5.12
N THR A 620 9.04 -73.72 -4.06
CA THR A 620 9.64 -74.83 -3.29
C THR A 620 8.57 -75.56 -2.49
N VAL A 621 7.66 -74.84 -1.83
CA VAL A 621 6.54 -75.44 -1.10
C VAL A 621 5.58 -76.14 -2.05
N ASP A 622 5.31 -75.56 -3.22
CA ASP A 622 4.51 -76.18 -4.29
C ASP A 622 5.09 -77.53 -4.73
N ARG A 623 6.39 -77.59 -5.02
CA ARG A 623 7.10 -78.86 -5.32
C ARG A 623 7.06 -79.86 -4.16
N MET A 624 7.13 -79.40 -2.92
CA MET A 624 6.98 -80.28 -1.75
C MET A 624 5.57 -80.87 -1.67
N ILE A 625 4.53 -80.07 -1.94
CA ILE A 625 3.14 -80.53 -2.00
C ILE A 625 2.96 -81.53 -3.15
N GLU A 626 3.47 -81.24 -4.36
CA GLU A 626 3.45 -82.18 -5.49
C GLU A 626 4.12 -83.52 -5.15
N THR A 627 5.26 -83.48 -4.47
CA THR A 627 5.98 -84.69 -4.06
C THR A 627 5.18 -85.49 -3.04
N ILE A 628 4.58 -84.83 -2.03
CA ILE A 628 3.72 -85.49 -1.04
C ILE A 628 2.48 -86.09 -1.71
N LEU A 629 1.83 -85.37 -2.63
CA LEU A 629 0.67 -85.86 -3.38
C LEU A 629 1.04 -87.08 -4.24
N ARG A 630 2.22 -87.08 -4.87
CA ARG A 630 2.76 -88.23 -5.62
C ARG A 630 3.13 -89.44 -4.75
N MET A 631 3.40 -89.24 -3.46
CA MET A 631 3.67 -90.32 -2.51
C MET A 631 2.40 -90.86 -1.83
N GLY A 632 1.31 -90.09 -1.86
CA GLY A 632 0.00 -90.46 -1.29
C GLY A 632 -0.99 -91.08 -2.28
N ALA A 633 -0.66 -91.07 -3.58
CA ALA A 633 -1.31 -91.86 -4.63
C ALA A 633 -0.49 -93.12 -4.91
#